data_AF-A0A1G6TDE2-F1
#
_entry.id   AF-A0A1G6TDE2-F1
#
_cell.length_a   1.000
_cell.length_b   1.000
_cell.length_c   1.000
_cell.angle_alpha   90.00
_cell.angle_beta   90.00
_cell.angle_gamma   90.00
#
_symmetry.space_group_name_H-M   'P 1'
#
loop_
_entity.id
_entity.type
_entity.pdbx_description
1 polymer ?
#
loop_
_entity_poly.entity_id
_entity_poly.type
_entity_poly.pdbx_seq_one_letter_code
_entity_poly.pdbx_strand_id
1 'polypeptide(L)'
;MRSVRARRAAMIGSAALLLLAPTAALAQAAPAEPAATVAPAATLPPELVAAIQRDLGLTPEQYLAKADAGQRLVEFAEAMRTKFPDSFAGAWLDPSGNPLIGLADGKGKDDARKAAEDEGYRVKDLPRSERTLSDQLNKAHDWIATLPAPLAGLVGGTGVDIVNNHLVMQVKNTAQGLGWQLPDFLKAVDVVFVPDLGSVGPQPIDAPGGAASQGGDSYAAENAAGAFRCSLGFNGTDGGGRVVNISAGHCDPNRGTAGTANASVAFDMRGQGVFGNRFGTFARSNLEGHDFSVIRIDDNAADRFRNNLVRVPGAAPVAITGTADPVVGAPVCKSGLTTGFTCGTINGVNLTVGVGARTLNHGFSSNICALQGDSGGAMVTGTRALGISSASNVGDMRLCEIAQVITTVLGDAPTLYATPINAILADNPGLSVRTF
;
A
#
# COMPACT_ATOMS: atom_id res chain seq x y z
N MET A 1 87.97 42.18 -45.60
CA MET A 1 89.27 41.97 -44.93
C MET A 1 89.04 41.42 -43.52
N ARG A 2 89.64 40.26 -43.22
CA ARG A 2 90.10 39.75 -41.91
C ARG A 2 89.16 39.76 -40.69
N SER A 3 88.52 38.61 -40.47
CA SER A 3 88.61 37.73 -39.28
C SER A 3 89.23 38.24 -37.97
N VAL A 4 88.71 37.80 -36.81
CA VAL A 4 89.30 36.76 -35.90
C VAL A 4 88.57 36.75 -34.54
N ARG A 5 87.84 35.66 -34.20
CA ARG A 5 88.10 34.62 -33.16
C ARG A 5 88.13 35.15 -31.71
N ALA A 6 87.20 34.79 -30.82
CA ALA A 6 86.89 33.48 -30.20
C ALA A 6 87.70 33.16 -28.93
N ARG A 7 86.97 32.79 -27.86
CA ARG A 7 87.11 31.61 -26.96
C ARG A 7 86.75 31.99 -25.51
N ARG A 8 85.63 31.46 -24.98
CA ARG A 8 85.47 30.26 -24.11
C ARG A 8 86.02 30.51 -22.68
N ALA A 9 85.13 30.67 -21.70
CA ALA A 9 84.59 29.62 -20.79
C ALA A 9 85.50 29.47 -19.54
N ALA A 10 85.08 29.26 -18.28
CA ALA A 10 83.80 28.85 -17.71
C ALA A 10 83.81 29.04 -16.15
N MET A 11 82.64 28.83 -15.53
CA MET A 11 82.39 28.26 -14.16
C MET A 11 82.61 29.18 -12.94
N ILE A 12 81.74 29.30 -11.92
CA ILE A 12 80.46 28.72 -11.47
C ILE A 12 79.75 29.85 -10.68
N GLY A 13 78.49 30.18 -10.98
CA GLY A 13 77.35 29.71 -10.18
C GLY A 13 76.84 30.76 -9.21
N SER A 14 75.96 31.64 -9.68
CA SER A 14 75.11 32.50 -8.86
C SER A 14 73.84 32.76 -9.66
N ALA A 15 72.68 32.64 -9.01
CA ALA A 15 71.57 33.59 -9.10
C ALA A 15 70.26 32.90 -8.71
N ALA A 16 69.72 33.36 -7.58
CA ALA A 16 68.30 33.48 -7.40
C ALA A 16 67.72 34.38 -8.51
N LEU A 17 66.54 34.04 -9.05
CA LEU A 17 65.44 34.94 -9.43
C LEU A 17 64.45 34.25 -10.38
N LEU A 18 63.16 34.38 -10.01
CA LEU A 18 61.98 34.52 -10.87
C LEU A 18 61.70 33.43 -11.91
N LEU A 19 60.86 32.47 -11.53
CA LEU A 19 60.06 31.71 -12.48
C LEU A 19 58.76 32.47 -12.77
N LEU A 20 58.70 33.06 -13.96
CA LEU A 20 57.46 33.16 -14.74
C LEU A 20 57.07 31.74 -15.18
N ALA A 21 55.91 31.27 -14.75
CA ALA A 21 55.29 30.05 -15.28
C ALA A 21 54.13 30.43 -16.22
N PRO A 22 53.91 29.66 -17.30
CA PRO A 22 52.92 29.97 -18.32
C PRO A 22 51.50 29.75 -17.80
N THR A 23 50.59 30.65 -18.18
CA THR A 23 49.14 30.49 -17.97
C THR A 23 48.63 29.30 -18.79
N ALA A 24 48.59 28.11 -18.17
CA ALA A 24 47.67 27.07 -18.57
C ALA A 24 46.28 27.48 -18.08
N ALA A 25 45.34 27.69 -19.00
CA ALA A 25 43.93 27.81 -18.64
C ALA A 25 43.47 26.46 -18.08
N LEU A 26 43.55 26.30 -16.76
CA LEU A 26 42.78 25.30 -16.06
C LEU A 26 41.33 25.76 -16.17
N ALA A 27 40.52 25.05 -16.97
CA ALA A 27 39.09 25.15 -16.86
C ALA A 27 38.73 24.76 -15.43
N GLN A 28 38.40 25.76 -14.61
CA GLN A 28 37.79 25.55 -13.32
C GLN A 28 36.44 24.88 -13.60
N ALA A 29 36.37 23.56 -13.49
CA ALA A 29 35.10 22.90 -13.32
C ALA A 29 34.49 23.50 -12.04
N ALA A 30 33.39 24.24 -12.20
CA ALA A 30 32.57 24.62 -11.07
C ALA A 30 32.29 23.35 -10.26
N PRO A 31 32.38 23.38 -8.91
CA PRO A 31 32.03 22.22 -8.13
C PRO A 31 30.59 21.86 -8.52
N ALA A 32 30.41 20.66 -9.07
CA ALA A 32 29.09 20.11 -9.28
C ALA A 32 28.36 20.23 -7.93
N GLU A 33 27.19 20.87 -7.92
CA GLU A 33 26.29 20.77 -6.79
C GLU A 33 26.19 19.29 -6.43
N PRO A 34 26.42 18.91 -5.16
CA PRO A 34 26.26 17.52 -4.78
C PRO A 34 24.83 17.13 -5.14
N ALA A 35 24.71 16.24 -6.12
CA ALA A 35 23.47 15.54 -6.40
C ALA A 35 22.91 15.11 -5.06
N ALA A 36 21.65 15.46 -4.80
CA ALA A 36 20.95 15.18 -3.55
C ALA A 36 21.38 13.79 -3.05
N THR A 37 22.13 13.78 -1.94
CA THR A 37 22.53 12.55 -1.30
C THR A 37 21.24 11.82 -0.98
N VAL A 38 21.00 10.72 -1.68
CA VAL A 38 19.97 9.75 -1.31
C VAL A 38 20.23 9.47 0.16
N ALA A 39 19.25 9.78 1.02
CA ALA A 39 19.35 9.49 2.45
C ALA A 39 19.84 8.04 2.60
N PRO A 40 20.80 7.76 3.52
CA PRO A 40 21.18 6.38 3.80
C PRO A 40 19.88 5.61 4.02
N ALA A 41 19.71 4.49 3.29
CA ALA A 41 18.49 3.69 3.26
C ALA A 41 17.86 3.75 4.65
N ALA A 42 16.71 4.43 4.76
CA ALA A 42 16.03 4.65 6.04
C ALA A 42 16.05 3.30 6.74
N THR A 43 16.75 3.21 7.88
CA THR A 43 17.13 1.91 8.43
C THR A 43 15.86 1.18 8.80
N LEU A 44 15.43 0.28 7.92
CA LEU A 44 14.22 -0.50 8.14
C LEU A 44 14.47 -1.36 9.38
N PRO A 45 13.48 -1.51 10.28
CA PRO A 45 13.67 -2.31 11.46
C PRO A 45 13.96 -3.77 11.09
N PRO A 46 14.76 -4.50 11.89
CA PRO A 46 15.19 -5.86 11.58
C PRO A 46 14.03 -6.81 11.23
N GLU A 47 12.89 -6.68 11.91
CA GLU A 47 11.70 -7.50 11.69
C GLU A 47 11.04 -7.23 10.33
N LEU A 48 11.06 -5.97 9.88
CA LEU A 48 10.59 -5.63 8.53
C LEU A 48 11.59 -6.12 7.47
N VAL A 49 12.89 -5.97 7.71
CA VAL A 49 13.94 -6.50 6.83
C VAL A 49 13.80 -8.01 6.66
N ALA A 50 13.61 -8.73 7.77
CA ALA A 50 13.40 -10.17 7.76
C ALA A 50 12.15 -10.57 6.96
N ALA A 51 11.03 -9.85 7.12
CA ALA A 51 9.80 -10.11 6.37
C ALA A 51 9.97 -9.82 4.87
N ILE A 52 10.63 -8.72 4.50
CA ILE A 52 10.93 -8.38 3.10
C ILE A 52 11.76 -9.48 2.44
N GLN A 53 12.81 -9.94 3.11
CA GLN A 53 13.68 -11.00 2.58
C GLN A 53 12.94 -12.34 2.49
N ARG A 54 12.17 -12.70 3.52
CA ARG A 54 11.39 -13.95 3.59
C ARG A 54 10.32 -14.02 2.51
N ASP A 55 9.51 -12.97 2.38
CA ASP A 55 8.28 -13.03 1.58
C ASP A 55 8.46 -12.52 0.15
N LEU A 56 9.36 -11.57 -0.07
CA LEU A 56 9.59 -10.94 -1.38
C LEU A 56 10.90 -11.38 -2.03
N GLY A 57 11.84 -11.95 -1.27
CA GLY A 57 13.19 -12.25 -1.77
C GLY A 57 13.98 -11.01 -2.16
N LEU A 58 13.63 -9.83 -1.61
CA LEU A 58 14.27 -8.55 -1.92
C LEU A 58 15.26 -8.12 -0.83
N THR A 59 16.26 -7.33 -1.21
CA THR A 59 17.03 -6.54 -0.22
C THR A 59 16.22 -5.31 0.25
N PRO A 60 16.54 -4.73 1.42
CA PRO A 60 15.92 -3.48 1.87
C PRO A 60 15.98 -2.35 0.83
N GLU A 61 17.12 -2.23 0.13
CA GLU A 61 17.33 -1.20 -0.90
C GLU A 61 16.44 -1.45 -2.12
N GLN A 62 16.31 -2.71 -2.55
CA GLN A 62 15.41 -3.07 -3.64
C GLN A 62 13.95 -2.83 -3.28
N TYR A 63 13.54 -3.15 -2.05
CA TYR A 63 12.19 -2.87 -1.55
C TYR A 63 11.88 -1.37 -1.58
N LEU A 64 12.78 -0.54 -1.02
CA LEU A 64 12.62 0.92 -1.02
C LEU A 64 12.58 1.50 -2.44
N ALA A 65 13.47 1.05 -3.32
CA ALA A 65 13.53 1.52 -4.70
C ALA A 65 12.26 1.15 -5.50
N LYS A 66 11.75 -0.07 -5.33
CA LYS A 66 10.50 -0.52 -5.98
C LYS A 66 9.28 0.22 -5.43
N ALA A 67 9.22 0.45 -4.12
CA ALA A 67 8.16 1.25 -3.51
C ALA A 67 8.15 2.68 -4.07
N ASP A 68 9.32 3.32 -4.19
CA ASP A 68 9.45 4.66 -4.76
C ASP A 68 9.08 4.70 -6.25
N ALA A 69 9.56 3.74 -7.04
CA ALA A 69 9.19 3.61 -8.45
C ALA A 69 7.68 3.46 -8.64
N GLY A 70 7.02 2.72 -7.74
CA GLY A 70 5.57 2.59 -7.71
C GLY A 70 4.86 3.94 -7.48
N GLN A 71 5.33 4.75 -6.53
CA GLN A 71 4.70 6.04 -6.25
C GLN A 71 4.89 7.06 -7.39
N ARG A 72 6.09 7.13 -7.98
CA ARG A 72 6.32 7.95 -9.18
C ARG A 72 5.42 7.51 -10.34
N LEU A 73 5.20 6.20 -10.48
CA LEU A 73 4.30 5.68 -11.50
C LEU A 73 2.83 6.07 -11.24
N VAL A 74 2.37 6.10 -9.98
CA VAL A 74 1.02 6.56 -9.65
C VAL A 74 0.82 8.02 -10.04
N GLU A 75 1.74 8.90 -9.64
CA GLU A 75 1.67 10.34 -9.95
C GLU A 75 1.61 10.57 -11.48
N PHE A 76 2.47 9.85 -12.23
CA PHE A 76 2.46 9.92 -13.69
C PHE A 76 1.14 9.36 -14.26
N ALA A 77 0.64 8.25 -13.74
CA ALA A 77 -0.62 7.66 -14.18
C ALA A 77 -1.82 8.60 -13.98
N GLU A 78 -1.87 9.37 -12.89
CA GLU A 78 -2.92 10.37 -12.66
C GLU A 78 -2.91 11.48 -13.71
N ALA A 79 -1.72 11.99 -14.05
CA ALA A 79 -1.56 12.97 -15.12
C ALA A 79 -2.02 12.39 -16.48
N MET A 80 -1.66 11.14 -16.76
CA MET A 80 -2.04 10.45 -17.99
C MET A 80 -3.54 10.19 -18.09
N ARG A 81 -4.20 9.75 -17.00
CA ARG A 81 -5.66 9.59 -16.92
C ARG A 81 -6.38 10.89 -17.25
N THR A 82 -5.87 12.00 -16.73
CA THR A 82 -6.48 13.33 -16.93
C THR A 82 -6.29 13.83 -18.37
N LYS A 83 -5.08 13.70 -18.90
CA LYS A 83 -4.71 14.26 -20.21
C LYS A 83 -5.15 13.40 -21.39
N PHE A 84 -5.17 12.08 -21.22
CA PHE A 84 -5.41 11.10 -22.29
C PHE A 84 -6.48 10.05 -21.89
N PRO A 85 -7.68 10.46 -21.44
CA PRO A 85 -8.66 9.54 -20.87
C PRO A 85 -9.17 8.47 -21.85
N ASP A 86 -9.12 8.74 -23.16
CA ASP A 86 -9.63 7.82 -24.18
C ASP A 86 -8.58 6.80 -24.64
N SER A 87 -7.30 7.01 -24.34
CA SER A 87 -6.20 6.12 -24.75
C SER A 87 -5.38 5.57 -23.58
N PHE A 88 -5.38 6.18 -22.40
CA PHE A 88 -4.73 5.61 -21.23
C PHE A 88 -5.43 4.32 -20.78
N ALA A 89 -4.67 3.23 -20.63
CA ALA A 89 -5.19 1.90 -20.33
C ALA A 89 -4.69 1.31 -19.01
N GLY A 90 -4.01 2.11 -18.19
CA GLY A 90 -3.54 1.75 -16.86
C GLY A 90 -2.02 1.83 -16.71
N ALA A 91 -1.54 1.65 -15.48
CA ALA A 91 -0.13 1.63 -15.15
C ALA A 91 0.16 0.59 -14.06
N TRP A 92 1.27 -0.14 -14.19
CA TRP A 92 1.69 -1.17 -13.23
C TRP A 92 3.20 -1.38 -13.26
N LEU A 93 3.72 -2.01 -12.21
CA LEU A 93 5.06 -2.58 -12.22
C LEU A 93 4.98 -4.03 -12.73
N ASP A 94 5.85 -4.40 -13.66
CA ASP A 94 6.02 -5.79 -14.10
C ASP A 94 6.60 -6.67 -12.95
N PRO A 95 6.66 -8.01 -13.09
CA PRO A 95 7.23 -8.88 -12.05
C PRO A 95 8.70 -8.57 -11.70
N SER A 96 9.45 -7.94 -12.61
CA SER A 96 10.82 -7.47 -12.35
C SER A 96 10.84 -6.11 -11.63
N GLY A 97 9.69 -5.47 -11.44
CA GLY A 97 9.49 -4.15 -10.85
C GLY A 97 9.69 -2.99 -11.80
N ASN A 98 9.71 -3.23 -13.11
CA ASN A 98 9.83 -2.15 -14.08
C ASN A 98 8.45 -1.51 -14.33
N PRO A 99 8.37 -0.17 -14.33
CA PRO A 99 7.11 0.52 -14.60
C PRO A 99 6.69 0.39 -16.08
N LEU A 100 5.41 0.09 -16.28
CA LEU A 100 4.75 -0.04 -17.58
C LEU A 100 3.52 0.87 -17.64
N ILE A 101 3.34 1.47 -18.82
CA ILE A 101 2.16 2.26 -19.17
C ILE A 101 1.37 1.52 -20.24
N GLY A 102 0.13 1.18 -19.94
CA GLY A 102 -0.83 0.62 -20.89
C GLY A 102 -1.45 1.73 -21.72
N LEU A 103 -1.51 1.55 -23.04
CA LEU A 103 -2.25 2.43 -23.95
C LEU A 103 -3.17 1.63 -24.87
N ALA A 104 -4.37 2.14 -25.12
CA ALA A 104 -5.32 1.60 -26.06
C ALA A 104 -5.51 2.52 -27.27
N ASP A 105 -6.15 1.99 -28.32
CA ASP A 105 -6.57 2.79 -29.45
C ASP A 105 -7.61 3.82 -29.00
N GLY A 106 -7.33 5.09 -29.27
CA GLY A 106 -8.15 6.21 -28.80
C GLY A 106 -7.53 7.57 -29.11
N LYS A 107 -8.28 8.63 -28.82
CA LYS A 107 -7.81 10.00 -29.03
C LYS A 107 -6.55 10.26 -28.20
N GLY A 108 -5.53 10.85 -28.84
CA GLY A 108 -4.29 11.24 -28.17
C GLY A 108 -3.31 10.10 -27.87
N LYS A 109 -3.51 8.89 -28.43
CA LYS A 109 -2.63 7.73 -28.18
C LYS A 109 -1.15 8.03 -28.50
N ASP A 110 -0.86 8.67 -29.63
CA ASP A 110 0.52 8.95 -30.04
C ASP A 110 1.19 9.97 -29.11
N ASP A 111 0.45 11.00 -28.70
CA ASP A 111 0.91 11.99 -27.71
C ASP A 111 1.11 11.36 -26.33
N ALA A 112 0.23 10.41 -25.94
CA ALA A 112 0.33 9.67 -24.70
C ALA A 112 1.57 8.75 -24.70
N ARG A 113 1.81 8.05 -25.81
CA ARG A 113 3.01 7.22 -26.00
C ARG A 113 4.26 8.06 -25.87
N LYS A 114 4.32 9.19 -26.59
CA LYS A 114 5.44 10.11 -26.52
C LYS A 114 5.68 10.61 -25.09
N ALA A 115 4.63 11.02 -24.38
CA ALA A 115 4.75 11.47 -22.99
C ALA A 115 5.31 10.38 -22.06
N ALA A 116 4.89 9.12 -22.24
CA ALA A 116 5.42 8.01 -21.45
C ALA A 116 6.88 7.70 -21.78
N GLU A 117 7.23 7.65 -23.06
CA GLU A 117 8.60 7.36 -23.52
C GLU A 117 9.59 8.49 -23.17
N ASP A 118 9.16 9.75 -23.20
CA ASP A 118 9.96 10.91 -22.79
C ASP A 118 10.34 10.85 -21.29
N GLU A 119 9.47 10.28 -20.44
CA GLU A 119 9.74 10.00 -19.01
C GLU A 119 10.47 8.66 -18.79
N GLY A 120 10.82 7.94 -19.87
CA GLY A 120 11.55 6.67 -19.81
C GLY A 120 10.68 5.46 -19.45
N TYR A 121 9.35 5.59 -19.46
CA TYR A 121 8.45 4.47 -19.25
C TYR A 121 8.32 3.60 -20.48
N ARG A 122 8.21 2.29 -20.24
CA ARG A 122 7.88 1.33 -21.29
C ARG A 122 6.38 1.34 -21.54
N VAL A 123 5.99 1.31 -22.81
CA VAL A 123 4.59 1.31 -23.22
C VAL A 123 4.16 -0.09 -23.67
N LYS A 124 2.97 -0.52 -23.28
CA LYS A 124 2.30 -1.74 -23.76
C LYS A 124 0.97 -1.37 -24.40
N ASP A 125 0.75 -1.79 -25.64
CA ASP A 125 -0.55 -1.64 -26.29
C ASP A 125 -1.56 -2.65 -25.69
N LEU A 126 -2.75 -2.16 -25.38
CA LEU A 126 -3.84 -2.90 -24.76
C LEU A 126 -5.15 -2.70 -25.55
N PRO A 127 -6.06 -3.70 -25.55
CA PRO A 127 -7.31 -3.61 -26.31
C PRO A 127 -8.28 -2.48 -25.90
N ARG A 128 -8.28 -2.05 -24.63
CA ARG A 128 -9.29 -1.12 -24.07
C ARG A 128 -8.64 -0.10 -23.15
N SER A 129 -9.14 1.13 -23.17
CA SER A 129 -8.74 2.16 -22.21
C SER A 129 -9.29 1.87 -20.81
N GLU A 130 -8.66 2.45 -19.78
CA GLU A 130 -9.09 2.34 -18.39
C GLU A 130 -10.49 2.90 -18.21
N ARG A 131 -10.81 4.00 -18.93
CA ARG A 131 -12.16 4.57 -18.99
C ARG A 131 -13.18 3.59 -19.55
N THR A 132 -12.86 2.93 -20.66
CA THR A 132 -13.75 1.93 -21.27
C THR A 132 -14.04 0.78 -20.30
N LEU A 133 -12.99 0.27 -19.64
CA LEU A 133 -13.14 -0.79 -18.64
C LEU A 133 -13.96 -0.32 -17.43
N SER A 134 -13.72 0.89 -16.95
CA SER A 134 -14.50 1.48 -15.85
C SER A 134 -15.99 1.63 -16.20
N ASP A 135 -16.31 2.08 -17.41
CA ASP A 135 -17.70 2.19 -17.88
C ASP A 135 -18.37 0.81 -18.00
N GLN A 136 -17.60 -0.22 -18.40
CA GLN A 136 -18.10 -1.59 -18.45
C GLN A 136 -18.31 -2.17 -17.05
N LEU A 137 -17.42 -1.86 -16.09
CA LEU A 137 -17.57 -2.27 -14.69
C LEU A 137 -18.83 -1.65 -14.07
N ASN A 138 -19.08 -0.36 -14.31
CA ASN A 138 -20.30 0.30 -13.85
C ASN A 138 -21.56 -0.38 -14.40
N LYS A 139 -21.58 -0.74 -15.69
CA LYS A 139 -22.69 -1.51 -16.28
C LYS A 139 -22.83 -2.90 -15.66
N ALA A 140 -21.72 -3.54 -15.29
CA ALA A 140 -21.75 -4.81 -14.58
C ALA A 140 -22.37 -4.65 -13.18
N HIS A 141 -22.02 -3.58 -12.45
CA HIS A 141 -22.63 -3.24 -11.16
C HIS A 141 -24.13 -2.96 -11.28
N ASP A 142 -24.54 -2.16 -12.26
CA ASP A 142 -25.95 -1.89 -12.54
C ASP A 142 -26.72 -3.19 -12.82
N TRP A 143 -26.14 -4.08 -13.64
CA TRP A 143 -26.73 -5.38 -13.91
C TRP A 143 -26.83 -6.26 -12.66
N ILE A 144 -25.77 -6.35 -11.85
CA ILE A 144 -25.78 -7.10 -10.58
C ILE A 144 -26.91 -6.60 -9.66
N ALA A 145 -27.13 -5.28 -9.60
CA ALA A 145 -28.19 -4.69 -8.79
C ALA A 145 -29.61 -5.06 -9.27
N THR A 146 -29.77 -5.49 -10.52
CA THR A 146 -31.05 -6.02 -11.04
C THR A 146 -31.29 -7.50 -10.73
N LEU A 147 -30.26 -8.22 -10.26
CA LEU A 147 -30.39 -9.65 -9.96
C LEU A 147 -31.20 -9.89 -8.68
N PRO A 148 -31.99 -10.99 -8.62
CA PRO A 148 -32.58 -11.46 -7.36
C PRO A 148 -31.50 -11.63 -6.27
N ALA A 149 -31.83 -11.31 -5.02
CA ALA A 149 -30.88 -11.36 -3.90
C ALA A 149 -30.05 -12.66 -3.78
N PRO A 150 -30.62 -13.87 -4.02
CA PRO A 150 -29.82 -15.10 -4.01
C PRO A 150 -28.74 -15.15 -5.09
N LEU A 151 -28.99 -14.57 -6.27
CA LEU A 151 -28.03 -14.53 -7.38
C LEU A 151 -27.01 -13.40 -7.21
N ALA A 152 -27.46 -12.21 -6.78
CA ALA A 152 -26.57 -11.11 -6.45
C ALA A 152 -25.56 -11.52 -5.35
N GLY A 153 -26.01 -12.29 -4.34
CA GLY A 153 -25.16 -12.79 -3.25
C GLY A 153 -24.11 -13.83 -3.64
N LEU A 154 -24.14 -14.33 -4.89
CA LEU A 154 -23.09 -15.21 -5.43
C LEU A 154 -21.90 -14.42 -5.97
N VAL A 155 -22.08 -13.14 -6.31
CA VAL A 155 -20.97 -12.29 -6.75
C VAL A 155 -20.17 -11.87 -5.50
N GLY A 156 -18.99 -12.45 -5.36
CA GLY A 156 -18.07 -12.19 -4.24
C GLY A 156 -17.22 -10.95 -4.46
N GLY A 157 -17.09 -10.46 -5.70
CA GLY A 157 -16.32 -9.26 -6.00
C GLY A 157 -16.23 -8.98 -7.49
N THR A 158 -15.79 -7.79 -7.83
CA THR A 158 -15.59 -7.31 -9.20
C THR A 158 -14.43 -6.32 -9.24
N GLY A 159 -13.75 -6.24 -10.37
CA GLY A 159 -12.67 -5.29 -10.56
C GLY A 159 -12.16 -5.27 -11.99
N VAL A 160 -11.21 -4.38 -12.24
CA VAL A 160 -10.48 -4.32 -13.51
C VAL A 160 -9.10 -4.95 -13.32
N ASP A 161 -8.77 -5.95 -14.12
CA ASP A 161 -7.38 -6.37 -14.28
C ASP A 161 -6.76 -5.53 -15.39
N ILE A 162 -6.03 -4.50 -14.97
CA ILE A 162 -5.33 -3.58 -15.87
C ILE A 162 -4.16 -4.25 -16.62
N VAL A 163 -3.58 -5.33 -16.07
CA VAL A 163 -2.41 -6.00 -16.66
C VAL A 163 -2.83 -6.86 -17.85
N ASN A 164 -3.96 -7.56 -17.69
CA ASN A 164 -4.59 -8.41 -18.69
C ASN A 164 -5.68 -7.70 -19.51
N ASN A 165 -6.07 -6.49 -19.11
CA ASN A 165 -7.02 -5.60 -19.80
C ASN A 165 -8.44 -6.17 -19.94
N HIS A 166 -8.92 -6.80 -18.86
CA HIS A 166 -10.26 -7.37 -18.76
C HIS A 166 -10.97 -6.96 -17.46
N LEU A 167 -12.27 -7.21 -17.41
CA LEU A 167 -13.01 -7.20 -16.16
C LEU A 167 -12.88 -8.55 -15.48
N VAL A 168 -12.77 -8.55 -14.16
CA VAL A 168 -12.81 -9.76 -13.35
C VAL A 168 -14.08 -9.74 -12.52
N MET A 169 -14.80 -10.85 -12.52
CA MET A 169 -15.92 -11.08 -11.61
C MET A 169 -15.64 -12.31 -10.77
N GLN A 170 -15.51 -12.11 -9.48
CA GLN A 170 -15.36 -13.16 -8.50
C GLN A 170 -16.74 -13.70 -8.11
N VAL A 171 -16.88 -15.01 -8.17
CA VAL A 171 -18.16 -15.69 -7.95
C VAL A 171 -17.95 -16.86 -7.00
N LYS A 172 -18.90 -17.09 -6.10
CA LYS A 172 -18.82 -18.19 -5.14
C LYS A 172 -18.91 -19.52 -5.87
N ASN A 173 -18.12 -20.50 -5.45
CA ASN A 173 -18.00 -21.81 -6.11
C ASN A 173 -19.36 -22.58 -6.23
N THR A 174 -20.35 -22.23 -5.40
CA THR A 174 -21.74 -22.72 -5.50
C THR A 174 -22.44 -22.34 -6.81
N ALA A 175 -21.95 -21.32 -7.53
CA ALA A 175 -22.50 -20.88 -8.81
C ALA A 175 -22.17 -21.84 -9.97
N GLN A 176 -21.13 -22.68 -9.85
CA GLN A 176 -20.71 -23.61 -10.91
C GLN A 176 -21.81 -24.65 -11.25
N GLY A 177 -22.76 -24.89 -10.33
CA GLY A 177 -23.92 -25.76 -10.53
C GLY A 177 -25.22 -25.07 -10.99
N LEU A 178 -25.23 -23.74 -11.16
CA LEU A 178 -26.47 -22.96 -11.36
C LEU A 178 -26.74 -22.53 -12.82
N GLY A 179 -25.90 -22.92 -13.79
CA GLY A 179 -26.17 -22.65 -15.21
C GLY A 179 -26.25 -21.16 -15.57
N TRP A 180 -25.41 -20.33 -14.92
CA TRP A 180 -25.37 -18.89 -15.13
C TRP A 180 -25.13 -18.50 -16.60
N GLN A 181 -26.10 -17.78 -17.18
CA GLN A 181 -25.94 -17.15 -18.49
C GLN A 181 -25.50 -15.70 -18.29
N LEU A 182 -24.24 -15.42 -18.62
CA LEU A 182 -23.72 -14.06 -18.62
C LEU A 182 -24.28 -13.29 -19.83
N PRO A 183 -24.77 -12.05 -19.63
CA PRO A 183 -25.06 -11.13 -20.73
C PRO A 183 -23.91 -11.02 -21.73
N ASP A 184 -24.20 -10.74 -23.00
CA ASP A 184 -23.18 -10.68 -24.06
C ASP A 184 -22.03 -9.71 -23.76
N PHE A 185 -22.33 -8.58 -23.09
CA PHE A 185 -21.31 -7.61 -22.71
C PHE A 185 -20.35 -8.11 -21.61
N LEU A 186 -20.73 -9.16 -20.86
CA LEU A 186 -19.91 -9.81 -19.84
C LEU A 186 -19.18 -11.06 -20.38
N LYS A 187 -19.31 -11.40 -21.67
CA LYS A 187 -18.55 -12.51 -22.29
C LYS A 187 -17.03 -12.24 -22.34
N ALA A 188 -16.61 -10.98 -22.16
CA ALA A 188 -15.21 -10.58 -22.07
C ALA A 188 -14.73 -10.38 -20.62
N VAL A 189 -15.49 -10.87 -19.64
CA VAL A 189 -15.15 -10.86 -18.22
C VAL A 189 -14.56 -12.21 -17.85
N ASP A 190 -13.42 -12.20 -17.19
CA ASP A 190 -12.86 -13.41 -16.60
C ASP A 190 -13.56 -13.69 -15.27
N VAL A 191 -14.26 -14.82 -15.22
CA VAL A 191 -14.97 -15.28 -14.03
C VAL A 191 -14.04 -16.14 -13.19
N VAL A 192 -13.75 -15.67 -11.99
CA VAL A 192 -12.89 -16.37 -11.03
C VAL A 192 -13.75 -16.95 -9.93
N PHE A 193 -13.67 -18.26 -9.75
CA PHE A 193 -14.37 -18.95 -8.67
C PHE A 193 -13.53 -18.89 -7.40
N VAL A 194 -14.15 -18.50 -6.28
CA VAL A 194 -13.48 -18.57 -4.97
C VAL A 194 -14.31 -19.33 -3.93
N PRO A 195 -13.64 -20.01 -2.98
CA PRO A 195 -14.29 -20.64 -1.85
C PRO A 195 -14.89 -19.61 -0.88
N ASP A 196 -15.88 -20.06 -0.09
CA ASP A 196 -16.54 -19.24 0.93
C ASP A 196 -15.61 -19.03 2.14
N LEU A 197 -15.58 -17.81 2.65
CA LEU A 197 -14.67 -17.39 3.72
C LEU A 197 -15.26 -17.78 5.08
N GLY A 198 -14.98 -19.01 5.52
CA GLY A 198 -15.31 -19.51 6.87
C GLY A 198 -14.50 -18.81 7.96
N SER A 199 -14.62 -19.22 9.23
CA SER A 199 -13.97 -18.53 10.36
C SER A 199 -13.47 -19.50 11.44
N VAL A 200 -12.16 -19.54 11.69
CA VAL A 200 -11.53 -20.08 12.91
C VAL A 200 -10.30 -19.22 13.25
N GLY A 201 -10.28 -18.56 14.41
CA GLY A 201 -9.21 -17.63 14.77
C GLY A 201 -7.95 -18.29 15.37
N PRO A 202 -6.73 -17.92 14.94
CA PRO A 202 -5.49 -18.19 15.67
C PRO A 202 -5.34 -17.32 16.95
N GLN A 203 -4.34 -17.66 17.79
CA GLN A 203 -4.05 -16.97 19.03
C GLN A 203 -3.24 -15.67 18.78
N PRO A 204 -3.54 -14.56 19.46
CA PRO A 204 -2.80 -13.30 19.38
C PRO A 204 -1.29 -13.43 19.69
N ILE A 205 -0.44 -12.59 19.08
CA ILE A 205 0.89 -12.33 19.62
C ILE A 205 0.71 -11.46 20.86
N ASP A 206 0.94 -12.04 22.04
CA ASP A 206 0.89 -11.33 23.30
C ASP A 206 2.07 -10.34 23.40
N ALA A 207 1.77 -9.05 23.50
CA ALA A 207 2.75 -8.03 23.87
C ALA A 207 2.27 -7.27 25.12
N PRO A 208 3.12 -7.09 26.15
CA PRO A 208 2.84 -6.18 27.24
C PRO A 208 2.70 -4.74 26.70
N GLY A 209 1.71 -4.01 27.18
CA GLY A 209 1.51 -2.60 26.82
C GLY A 209 2.78 -1.77 27.08
N GLY A 210 3.26 -1.07 26.06
CA GLY A 210 4.43 -0.20 26.12
C GLY A 210 4.07 1.26 26.41
N ALA A 211 5.10 2.10 26.64
CA ALA A 211 4.94 3.55 26.84
C ALA A 211 4.43 4.31 25.60
N ALA A 212 4.50 3.69 24.42
CA ALA A 212 3.99 4.23 23.16
C ALA A 212 3.08 3.20 22.48
N SER A 213 2.01 3.68 21.87
CA SER A 213 1.06 2.93 21.04
C SER A 213 1.30 3.27 19.58
N GLN A 214 1.58 2.25 18.78
CA GLN A 214 2.10 2.39 17.42
C GLN A 214 1.25 1.56 16.46
N GLY A 215 1.32 1.85 15.16
CA GLY A 215 0.67 1.00 14.16
C GLY A 215 1.18 -0.44 14.24
N GLY A 216 0.28 -1.41 14.09
CA GLY A 216 0.53 -2.84 14.29
C GLY A 216 0.38 -3.34 15.73
N ASP A 217 0.35 -2.46 16.74
CA ASP A 217 0.04 -2.86 18.11
C ASP A 217 -1.42 -3.34 18.24
N SER A 218 -1.67 -4.25 19.19
CA SER A 218 -3.00 -4.79 19.45
C SER A 218 -3.88 -3.85 20.27
N TYR A 219 -5.17 -3.87 19.99
CA TYR A 219 -6.19 -3.27 20.84
C TYR A 219 -7.46 -4.12 20.85
N ALA A 220 -8.28 -3.89 21.86
CA ALA A 220 -9.59 -4.51 21.98
C ALA A 220 -10.70 -3.46 21.92
N ALA A 221 -11.83 -3.86 21.35
CA ALA A 221 -13.10 -3.13 21.44
C ALA A 221 -14.17 -4.12 21.87
N GLU A 222 -15.10 -3.71 22.74
CA GLU A 222 -16.14 -4.61 23.23
C GLU A 222 -17.54 -4.02 23.11
N ASN A 223 -18.53 -4.91 23.00
CA ASN A 223 -19.93 -4.61 23.24
C ASN A 223 -20.56 -5.72 24.11
N ALA A 224 -21.86 -5.59 24.38
CA ALA A 224 -22.62 -6.58 25.14
C ALA A 224 -22.61 -8.00 24.53
N ALA A 225 -22.26 -8.14 23.24
CA ALA A 225 -22.20 -9.42 22.53
C ALA A 225 -20.79 -10.04 22.45
N GLY A 226 -19.73 -9.29 22.81
CA GLY A 226 -18.37 -9.83 22.86
C GLY A 226 -17.24 -8.83 22.59
N ALA A 227 -16.05 -9.39 22.45
CA ALA A 227 -14.76 -8.71 22.35
C ALA A 227 -14.16 -8.85 20.94
N PHE A 228 -13.83 -7.75 20.30
CA PHE A 228 -13.11 -7.67 19.03
C PHE A 228 -11.65 -7.35 19.31
N ARG A 229 -10.75 -8.12 18.71
CA ARG A 229 -9.30 -7.94 18.83
C ARG A 229 -8.78 -7.54 17.46
N CYS A 230 -8.17 -6.36 17.39
CA CYS A 230 -7.71 -5.77 16.14
C CYS A 230 -6.36 -5.10 16.32
N SER A 231 -5.76 -4.71 15.20
CA SER A 231 -4.48 -4.03 15.15
C SER A 231 -4.69 -2.53 14.90
N LEU A 232 -3.92 -1.70 15.58
CA LEU A 232 -3.85 -0.27 15.31
C LEU A 232 -3.30 -0.04 13.90
N GLY A 233 -3.87 0.90 13.15
CA GLY A 233 -3.38 1.25 11.82
C GLY A 233 -2.39 2.40 11.91
N PHE A 234 -2.85 3.63 11.67
CA PHE A 234 -1.97 4.81 11.70
C PHE A 234 -2.43 5.82 12.75
N ASN A 235 -1.47 6.31 13.52
CA ASN A 235 -1.68 7.46 14.38
C ASN A 235 -1.77 8.74 13.55
N GLY A 236 -2.58 9.69 14.02
CA GLY A 236 -2.92 10.87 13.25
C GLY A 236 -3.51 11.99 14.08
N THR A 237 -4.09 12.95 13.38
CA THR A 237 -4.90 14.02 13.97
C THR A 237 -6.18 14.24 13.18
N ASP A 238 -7.26 14.57 13.88
CA ASP A 238 -8.49 15.04 13.22
C ASP A 238 -8.47 16.55 12.95
N GLY A 239 -9.52 17.07 12.32
CA GLY A 239 -9.63 18.49 11.97
C GLY A 239 -9.67 19.45 13.18
N GLY A 240 -9.86 18.93 14.39
CA GLY A 240 -9.76 19.68 15.64
C GLY A 240 -8.38 19.58 16.32
N GLY A 241 -7.40 18.92 15.69
CA GLY A 241 -6.07 18.69 16.23
C GLY A 241 -6.00 17.62 17.32
N ARG A 242 -7.08 16.86 17.54
CA ARG A 242 -7.11 15.80 18.55
C ARG A 242 -6.37 14.57 18.03
N VAL A 243 -5.71 13.84 18.93
CA VAL A 243 -4.98 12.63 18.57
C VAL A 243 -5.96 11.52 18.23
N VAL A 244 -5.72 10.84 17.12
CA VAL A 244 -6.56 9.72 16.64
C VAL A 244 -5.70 8.54 16.22
N ASN A 245 -6.31 7.36 16.15
CA ASN A 245 -5.81 6.22 15.39
C ASN A 245 -6.83 5.84 14.30
N ILE A 246 -6.34 5.58 13.09
CA ILE A 246 -7.13 5.07 11.97
C ILE A 246 -6.98 3.55 11.95
N SER A 247 -8.09 2.81 12.08
CA SER A 247 -8.14 1.34 12.08
C SER A 247 -9.29 0.85 11.19
N ALA A 248 -9.62 -0.44 11.19
CA ALA A 248 -10.73 -0.98 10.39
C ALA A 248 -12.09 -0.69 11.02
N GLY A 249 -13.12 -0.51 10.19
CA GLY A 249 -14.49 -0.22 10.62
C GLY A 249 -15.17 -1.44 11.22
N HIS A 250 -14.88 -2.63 10.72
CA HIS A 250 -15.45 -3.87 11.27
C HIS A 250 -14.95 -4.20 12.68
N CYS A 251 -13.87 -3.55 13.13
CA CYS A 251 -13.38 -3.63 14.51
C CYS A 251 -14.23 -2.81 15.49
N ASP A 252 -15.10 -1.91 15.01
CA ASP A 252 -16.10 -1.25 15.84
C ASP A 252 -17.29 -2.19 16.08
N PRO A 253 -17.52 -2.63 17.34
CA PRO A 253 -18.61 -3.54 17.64
C PRO A 253 -19.99 -2.89 17.57
N ASN A 254 -20.09 -1.55 17.67
CA ASN A 254 -21.34 -0.78 17.62
C ASN A 254 -21.22 0.39 16.63
N ARG A 255 -20.82 0.11 15.40
CA ARG A 255 -20.59 1.11 14.33
C ARG A 255 -21.70 2.15 14.13
N GLY A 256 -22.96 1.78 14.34
CA GLY A 256 -24.11 2.67 14.19
C GLY A 256 -24.20 3.77 15.25
N THR A 257 -23.43 3.67 16.35
CA THR A 257 -23.37 4.68 17.42
C THR A 257 -22.04 5.43 17.46
N ALA A 258 -21.14 5.20 16.50
CA ALA A 258 -19.87 5.90 16.42
C ALA A 258 -20.06 7.43 16.44
N GLY A 259 -19.24 8.14 17.21
CA GLY A 259 -19.35 9.58 17.38
C GLY A 259 -20.46 10.07 18.31
N THR A 260 -21.30 9.18 18.85
CA THR A 260 -22.35 9.51 19.83
C THR A 260 -21.91 9.22 21.27
N ALA A 261 -22.75 9.54 22.25
CA ALA A 261 -22.54 9.17 23.65
C ALA A 261 -22.48 7.64 23.89
N ASN A 262 -23.04 6.86 22.97
CA ASN A 262 -23.07 5.39 23.04
C ASN A 262 -22.01 4.74 22.13
N ALA A 263 -21.02 5.50 21.69
CA ALA A 263 -19.95 4.99 20.85
C ALA A 263 -19.12 3.91 21.57
N SER A 264 -18.66 2.92 20.81
CA SER A 264 -17.76 1.89 21.32
C SER A 264 -16.47 2.51 21.86
N VAL A 265 -15.87 1.83 22.84
CA VAL A 265 -14.62 2.22 23.48
C VAL A 265 -13.50 1.26 23.11
N ALA A 266 -12.28 1.77 23.07
CA ALA A 266 -11.08 1.00 22.74
C ALA A 266 -10.19 0.87 23.97
N PHE A 267 -9.65 -0.34 24.17
CA PHE A 267 -8.84 -0.73 25.32
C PHE A 267 -7.50 -1.28 24.88
N ASP A 268 -6.49 -1.03 25.71
CA ASP A 268 -5.22 -1.73 25.62
C ASP A 268 -5.47 -3.24 25.68
N MET A 269 -4.78 -3.99 24.85
CA MET A 269 -4.71 -5.44 25.04
C MET A 269 -3.54 -5.77 25.97
N ARG A 270 -3.80 -6.62 26.96
CA ARG A 270 -2.78 -7.30 27.74
C ARG A 270 -2.74 -8.77 27.32
N GLY A 271 -1.65 -9.45 27.63
CA GLY A 271 -1.52 -10.89 27.36
C GLY A 271 -2.64 -11.70 28.00
N GLN A 272 -2.87 -12.91 27.49
CA GLN A 272 -3.91 -13.85 27.97
C GLN A 272 -5.35 -13.33 27.85
N GLY A 273 -5.59 -12.41 26.93
CA GLY A 273 -6.93 -11.97 26.58
C GLY A 273 -7.57 -10.97 27.54
N VAL A 274 -6.80 -10.43 28.50
CA VAL A 274 -7.27 -9.44 29.48
C VAL A 274 -7.26 -8.04 28.86
N PHE A 275 -8.33 -7.28 29.09
CA PHE A 275 -8.40 -5.88 28.69
C PHE A 275 -7.65 -5.00 29.69
N GLY A 276 -6.85 -4.10 29.15
CA GLY A 276 -6.13 -3.08 29.89
C GLY A 276 -6.95 -1.81 30.01
N ASN A 277 -6.25 -0.67 30.05
CA ASN A 277 -6.89 0.61 30.24
C ASN A 277 -7.64 1.02 28.96
N ARG A 278 -8.79 1.68 29.13
CA ARG A 278 -9.42 2.42 28.03
C ARG A 278 -8.45 3.52 27.55
N PHE A 279 -8.31 3.66 26.24
CA PHE A 279 -7.50 4.72 25.64
C PHE A 279 -8.27 5.60 24.65
N GLY A 280 -9.49 5.23 24.26
CA GLY A 280 -10.23 6.02 23.29
C GLY A 280 -11.65 5.54 23.03
N THR A 281 -12.27 6.22 22.06
CA THR A 281 -13.65 5.99 21.63
C THR A 281 -13.72 6.07 20.10
N PHE A 282 -14.53 5.21 19.50
CA PHE A 282 -14.79 5.22 18.06
C PHE A 282 -15.59 6.48 17.69
N ALA A 283 -14.91 7.46 17.10
CA ALA A 283 -15.50 8.74 16.72
C ALA A 283 -16.18 8.69 15.35
N ARG A 284 -15.72 7.78 14.48
CA ARG A 284 -16.34 7.49 13.19
C ARG A 284 -16.04 6.05 12.81
N SER A 285 -16.98 5.39 12.17
CA SER A 285 -16.81 4.05 11.59
C SER A 285 -17.59 3.98 10.29
N ASN A 286 -17.00 3.38 9.26
CA ASN A 286 -17.65 3.12 7.98
C ASN A 286 -17.45 1.65 7.59
N LEU A 287 -18.51 1.04 7.06
CA LEU A 287 -18.51 -0.25 6.38
C LEU A 287 -19.28 -0.22 5.04
N GLU A 288 -19.86 0.92 4.72
CA GLU A 288 -20.58 1.19 3.47
C GLU A 288 -19.61 1.92 2.54
N GLY A 289 -18.99 1.17 1.63
CA GLY A 289 -17.94 1.67 0.75
C GLY A 289 -16.55 1.35 1.29
N HIS A 290 -16.04 2.11 2.26
CA HIS A 290 -14.72 1.87 2.83
C HIS A 290 -14.81 1.22 4.22
N ASP A 291 -13.95 0.24 4.49
CA ASP A 291 -13.85 -0.39 5.81
C ASP A 291 -12.79 0.34 6.64
N PHE A 292 -13.23 1.33 7.43
CA PHE A 292 -12.35 2.10 8.32
C PHE A 292 -13.07 2.59 9.58
N SER A 293 -12.29 2.90 10.60
CA SER A 293 -12.71 3.61 11.80
C SER A 293 -11.67 4.68 12.19
N VAL A 294 -12.15 5.71 12.88
CA VAL A 294 -11.34 6.73 13.53
C VAL A 294 -11.58 6.63 15.01
N ILE A 295 -10.57 6.15 15.74
CA ILE A 295 -10.59 6.08 17.20
C ILE A 295 -10.01 7.37 17.73
N ARG A 296 -10.82 8.18 18.40
CA ARG A 296 -10.36 9.38 19.10
C ARG A 296 -9.73 8.97 20.42
N ILE A 297 -8.47 9.36 20.60
CA ILE A 297 -7.68 9.03 21.78
C ILE A 297 -8.06 9.97 22.92
N ASP A 298 -8.24 9.41 24.12
CA ASP A 298 -8.51 10.17 25.34
C ASP A 298 -7.26 10.99 25.73
N ASP A 299 -7.45 12.16 26.34
CA ASP A 299 -6.35 13.10 26.63
C ASP A 299 -5.24 12.48 27.50
N ASN A 300 -5.61 11.61 28.44
CA ASN A 300 -4.67 10.91 29.31
C ASN A 300 -3.84 9.82 28.60
N ALA A 301 -4.24 9.39 27.40
CA ALA A 301 -3.53 8.43 26.57
C ALA A 301 -2.86 9.11 25.36
N ALA A 302 -3.19 10.37 25.06
CA ALA A 302 -2.79 11.06 23.83
C ALA A 302 -1.28 10.99 23.55
N ASP A 303 -0.44 11.21 24.55
CA ASP A 303 1.03 11.23 24.38
C ASP A 303 1.60 9.90 23.87
N ARG A 304 0.96 8.77 24.23
CA ARG A 304 1.35 7.44 23.75
C ARG A 304 1.16 7.29 22.23
N PHE A 305 0.21 8.04 21.66
CA PHE A 305 -0.18 8.00 20.24
C PHE A 305 0.42 9.18 19.43
N ARG A 306 1.19 10.09 20.04
CA ARG A 306 1.88 11.20 19.36
C ARG A 306 3.16 10.74 18.66
N ASN A 307 3.07 9.75 17.79
CA ASN A 307 4.18 9.21 17.01
C ASN A 307 3.69 8.81 15.62
N ASN A 308 4.61 8.70 14.66
CA ASN A 308 4.38 8.27 13.28
C ASN A 308 4.95 6.86 13.05
N LEU A 309 4.83 5.97 14.02
CA LEU A 309 5.57 4.71 14.03
C LEU A 309 4.65 3.52 13.77
N VAL A 310 5.16 2.55 13.02
CA VAL A 310 4.54 1.24 12.79
C VAL A 310 5.55 0.16 13.20
N ARG A 311 5.13 -0.87 13.91
CA ARG A 311 5.99 -1.97 14.36
C ARG A 311 5.24 -3.29 14.41
N VAL A 312 5.97 -4.38 14.56
CA VAL A 312 5.44 -5.58 15.21
C VAL A 312 5.36 -5.30 16.72
N PRO A 313 4.32 -5.76 17.43
CA PRO A 313 4.24 -5.58 18.88
C PRO A 313 5.55 -5.99 19.58
N GLY A 314 6.16 -5.05 20.32
CA GLY A 314 7.42 -5.27 21.04
C GLY A 314 8.72 -5.12 20.24
N ALA A 315 8.65 -4.88 18.93
CA ALA A 315 9.80 -4.74 18.04
C ALA A 315 10.20 -3.27 17.79
N ALA A 316 11.31 -3.08 17.07
CA ALA A 316 11.73 -1.77 16.57
C ALA A 316 10.74 -1.28 15.49
N PRO A 317 10.39 0.03 15.50
CA PRO A 317 9.45 0.57 14.52
C PRO A 317 10.08 1.05 13.22
N VAL A 318 9.27 1.06 12.17
CA VAL A 318 9.48 1.88 10.97
C VAL A 318 8.75 3.20 11.13
N ALA A 319 9.43 4.27 10.74
CA ALA A 319 8.87 5.62 10.68
C ALA A 319 8.05 5.83 9.41
N ILE A 320 6.86 6.42 9.56
CA ILE A 320 6.01 6.82 8.44
C ILE A 320 6.41 8.21 7.96
N THR A 321 6.82 8.29 6.69
CA THR A 321 7.37 9.50 6.05
C THR A 321 6.37 10.22 5.15
N GLY A 322 5.24 9.61 4.87
CA GLY A 322 4.24 10.12 3.96
C GLY A 322 3.08 9.14 3.79
N THR A 323 2.12 9.49 2.93
CA THR A 323 1.12 8.56 2.42
C THR A 323 1.48 8.10 1.01
N ALA A 324 0.82 7.05 0.55
CA ALA A 324 1.05 6.41 -0.73
C ALA A 324 -0.26 5.83 -1.26
N ASP A 325 -0.34 5.73 -2.58
CA ASP A 325 -1.45 5.09 -3.28
C ASP A 325 -1.02 3.73 -3.86
N PRO A 326 -1.92 2.73 -3.86
CA PRO A 326 -1.61 1.39 -4.34
C PRO A 326 -1.47 1.35 -5.86
N VAL A 327 -0.46 0.62 -6.34
CA VAL A 327 -0.26 0.32 -7.76
C VAL A 327 0.12 -1.14 -7.94
N VAL A 328 -0.50 -1.80 -8.93
CA VAL A 328 -0.25 -3.22 -9.20
C VAL A 328 1.24 -3.47 -9.43
N GLY A 329 1.75 -4.54 -8.82
CA GLY A 329 3.15 -4.94 -8.85
C GLY A 329 4.06 -4.27 -7.80
N ALA A 330 3.60 -3.20 -7.13
CA ALA A 330 4.39 -2.60 -6.05
C ALA A 330 4.47 -3.50 -4.82
N PRO A 331 5.61 -3.49 -4.10
CA PRO A 331 5.76 -4.24 -2.86
C PRO A 331 4.99 -3.54 -1.74
N VAL A 332 4.44 -4.36 -0.85
CA VAL A 332 3.67 -3.92 0.31
C VAL A 332 3.97 -4.84 1.48
N CYS A 333 3.98 -4.29 2.69
CA CYS A 333 4.10 -5.04 3.94
C CYS A 333 2.99 -4.64 4.90
N LYS A 334 2.40 -5.60 5.59
CA LYS A 334 1.37 -5.41 6.62
C LYS A 334 1.97 -5.68 7.99
N SER A 335 1.79 -4.79 8.95
CA SER A 335 1.96 -5.09 10.38
C SER A 335 0.62 -5.39 11.05
N GLY A 336 0.54 -6.47 11.83
CA GLY A 336 -0.64 -6.79 12.64
C GLY A 336 -0.30 -7.67 13.84
N LEU A 337 -1.25 -7.77 14.77
CA LEU A 337 -1.09 -8.45 16.05
C LEU A 337 -0.88 -9.96 15.94
N THR A 338 -1.28 -10.59 14.84
CA THR A 338 -1.30 -12.05 14.73
C THR A 338 -0.13 -12.56 13.90
N THR A 339 0.16 -11.90 12.78
CA THR A 339 1.23 -12.33 11.87
C THR A 339 2.48 -11.44 11.91
N GLY A 340 2.45 -10.33 12.65
CA GLY A 340 3.53 -9.34 12.63
C GLY A 340 3.68 -8.73 11.24
N PHE A 341 4.93 -8.54 10.80
CA PHE A 341 5.23 -8.13 9.43
C PHE A 341 5.12 -9.33 8.47
N THR A 342 4.20 -9.21 7.51
CA THR A 342 4.11 -10.06 6.33
C THR A 342 4.09 -9.18 5.08
N CYS A 343 4.84 -9.56 4.05
CA CYS A 343 5.02 -8.79 2.83
C CYS A 343 4.52 -9.54 1.60
N GLY A 344 4.26 -8.79 0.53
CA GLY A 344 3.71 -9.28 -0.72
C GLY A 344 3.70 -8.19 -1.78
N THR A 345 3.06 -8.47 -2.91
CA THR A 345 2.87 -7.53 -4.02
C THR A 345 1.40 -7.21 -4.17
N ILE A 346 1.13 -5.96 -4.57
CA ILE A 346 -0.21 -5.52 -4.92
C ILE A 346 -0.61 -6.21 -6.23
N ASN A 347 -1.74 -6.92 -6.23
CA ASN A 347 -2.24 -7.66 -7.40
C ASN A 347 -3.56 -7.10 -7.95
N GLY A 348 -4.17 -6.13 -7.26
CA GLY A 348 -5.37 -5.44 -7.75
C GLY A 348 -5.59 -4.13 -7.02
N VAL A 349 -6.20 -3.16 -7.71
CA VAL A 349 -6.54 -1.82 -7.19
C VAL A 349 -7.93 -1.45 -7.67
N ASN A 350 -8.58 -0.50 -6.98
CA ASN A 350 -9.93 -0.05 -7.30
C ASN A 350 -10.95 -1.21 -7.36
N LEU A 351 -10.83 -2.16 -6.44
CA LEU A 351 -11.66 -3.37 -6.38
C LEU A 351 -12.95 -3.11 -5.60
N THR A 352 -14.03 -3.74 -6.05
CA THR A 352 -15.29 -3.86 -5.30
C THR A 352 -15.45 -5.30 -4.84
N VAL A 353 -15.29 -5.56 -3.54
CA VAL A 353 -15.21 -6.92 -2.98
C VAL A 353 -16.26 -7.10 -1.89
N GLY A 354 -17.08 -8.13 -2.01
CA GLY A 354 -17.97 -8.60 -0.95
C GLY A 354 -17.17 -9.34 0.13
N VAL A 355 -17.25 -8.84 1.36
CA VAL A 355 -16.61 -9.44 2.54
C VAL A 355 -17.70 -9.80 3.54
N GLY A 356 -18.10 -11.07 3.58
CA GLY A 356 -19.24 -11.50 4.40
C GLY A 356 -20.52 -10.77 3.98
N ALA A 357 -21.12 -9.99 4.89
CA ALA A 357 -22.34 -9.21 4.63
C ALA A 357 -22.08 -7.75 4.18
N ARG A 358 -20.82 -7.35 3.96
CA ARG A 358 -20.44 -5.96 3.59
C ARG A 358 -19.72 -5.92 2.24
N THR A 359 -19.61 -4.73 1.65
CA THR A 359 -18.86 -4.49 0.41
C THR A 359 -17.76 -3.47 0.64
N LEU A 360 -16.53 -3.84 0.31
CA LEU A 360 -15.38 -2.95 0.22
C LEU A 360 -15.30 -2.41 -1.21
N ASN A 361 -15.57 -1.13 -1.40
CA ASN A 361 -15.40 -0.40 -2.64
C ASN A 361 -14.02 0.28 -2.68
N HIS A 362 -13.49 0.47 -3.88
CA HIS A 362 -12.22 1.15 -4.13
C HIS A 362 -11.05 0.57 -3.29
N GLY A 363 -11.15 -0.71 -2.93
CA GLY A 363 -10.11 -1.42 -2.19
C GLY A 363 -8.92 -1.78 -3.07
N PHE A 364 -7.84 -2.24 -2.43
CA PHE A 364 -6.76 -2.91 -3.14
C PHE A 364 -6.53 -4.30 -2.55
N SER A 365 -5.93 -5.19 -3.33
CA SER A 365 -5.56 -6.53 -2.91
C SER A 365 -4.06 -6.75 -3.02
N SER A 366 -3.56 -7.65 -2.19
CA SER A 366 -2.17 -8.13 -2.23
C SER A 366 -2.13 -9.63 -1.97
N ASN A 367 -1.05 -10.28 -2.37
CA ASN A 367 -0.82 -11.70 -2.07
C ASN A 367 -0.27 -11.96 -0.65
N ILE A 368 -0.50 -11.03 0.28
CA ILE A 368 -0.09 -11.14 1.68
C ILE A 368 -0.99 -12.13 2.41
N CYS A 369 -0.39 -13.02 3.20
CA CYS A 369 -1.13 -13.74 4.23
C CYS A 369 -1.44 -12.82 5.42
N ALA A 370 -2.71 -12.74 5.79
CA ALA A 370 -3.20 -12.08 6.98
C ALA A 370 -4.25 -12.95 7.68
N LEU A 371 -4.19 -12.98 9.01
CA LEU A 371 -5.02 -13.84 9.86
C LEU A 371 -5.92 -13.00 10.77
N GLN A 372 -6.92 -13.63 11.40
CA GLN A 372 -7.79 -12.97 12.39
C GLN A 372 -6.97 -12.16 13.41
N GLY A 373 -7.35 -10.90 13.63
CA GLY A 373 -6.64 -9.97 14.51
C GLY A 373 -5.73 -8.98 13.77
N ASP A 374 -5.22 -9.34 12.59
CA ASP A 374 -4.46 -8.41 11.75
C ASP A 374 -5.33 -7.29 11.15
N SER A 375 -6.65 -7.44 11.25
CA SER A 375 -7.65 -6.42 10.91
C SER A 375 -7.32 -5.04 11.46
N GLY A 376 -7.39 -4.02 10.61
CA GLY A 376 -7.04 -2.64 10.94
C GLY A 376 -5.54 -2.34 10.97
N GLY A 377 -4.69 -3.37 10.88
CA GLY A 377 -3.23 -3.24 10.90
C GLY A 377 -2.70 -2.42 9.72
N ALA A 378 -1.63 -1.67 9.99
CA ALA A 378 -1.00 -0.79 9.03
C ALA A 378 -0.40 -1.57 7.85
N MET A 379 -0.68 -1.12 6.62
CA MET A 379 0.00 -1.56 5.40
C MET A 379 0.87 -0.44 4.87
N VAL A 380 2.14 -0.75 4.62
CA VAL A 380 3.18 0.20 4.21
C VAL A 380 3.83 -0.23 2.90
N THR A 381 4.19 0.75 2.07
CA THR A 381 5.09 0.57 0.93
C THR A 381 6.31 1.48 1.11
N GLY A 382 7.50 0.89 1.15
CA GLY A 382 8.69 1.60 1.61
C GLY A 382 8.51 2.06 3.07
N THR A 383 8.47 3.38 3.27
CA THR A 383 8.19 4.02 4.56
C THR A 383 6.91 4.86 4.53
N ARG A 384 6.05 4.69 3.53
CA ARG A 384 4.80 5.44 3.36
C ARG A 384 3.60 4.62 3.79
N ALA A 385 2.63 5.26 4.42
CA ALA A 385 1.33 4.66 4.74
C ALA A 385 0.57 4.39 3.44
N LEU A 386 0.22 3.13 3.18
CA LEU A 386 -0.50 2.72 1.98
C LEU A 386 -1.98 2.46 2.25
N GLY A 387 -2.29 1.82 3.37
CA GLY A 387 -3.66 1.44 3.71
C GLY A 387 -3.77 0.65 5.00
N ILE A 388 -4.97 0.19 5.31
CA ILE A 388 -5.26 -0.63 6.48
C ILE A 388 -5.86 -1.98 6.06
N SER A 389 -5.43 -3.05 6.72
CA SER A 389 -5.92 -4.41 6.51
C SER A 389 -7.42 -4.50 6.79
N SER A 390 -8.19 -5.11 5.88
CA SER A 390 -9.65 -5.24 5.99
C SER A 390 -10.11 -6.69 6.04
N ALA A 391 -9.75 -7.48 5.03
CA ALA A 391 -10.25 -8.84 4.88
C ALA A 391 -9.19 -9.75 4.25
N SER A 392 -9.26 -11.04 4.53
CA SER A 392 -8.34 -12.04 3.99
C SER A 392 -9.11 -13.29 3.62
N ASN A 393 -8.78 -13.91 2.48
CA ASN A 393 -9.37 -15.19 2.08
C ASN A 393 -8.84 -16.39 2.89
N VAL A 394 -7.80 -16.16 3.71
CA VAL A 394 -7.20 -17.17 4.60
C VAL A 394 -7.25 -16.70 6.07
N GLY A 395 -8.11 -15.73 6.37
CA GLY A 395 -8.22 -15.13 7.70
C GLY A 395 -8.62 -16.12 8.81
N ASP A 396 -9.22 -17.24 8.41
CA ASP A 396 -9.69 -18.35 9.23
C ASP A 396 -8.69 -19.49 9.41
N MET A 397 -7.50 -19.32 8.84
CA MET A 397 -6.44 -20.31 8.95
C MET A 397 -5.61 -20.07 10.22
N ARG A 398 -5.09 -21.16 10.78
CA ARG A 398 -4.30 -21.08 12.03
C ARG A 398 -2.88 -20.55 11.81
N LEU A 399 -2.30 -20.79 10.64
CA LEU A 399 -0.92 -20.44 10.29
C LEU A 399 -0.83 -20.12 8.80
N CYS A 400 -0.02 -19.11 8.43
CA CYS A 400 0.23 -18.75 7.04
C CYS A 400 0.93 -19.87 6.25
N GLU A 401 1.71 -20.72 6.92
CA GLU A 401 2.36 -21.88 6.30
C GLU A 401 1.32 -22.89 5.78
N ILE A 402 0.20 -23.06 6.50
CA ILE A 402 -0.90 -23.92 6.07
C ILE A 402 -1.64 -23.26 4.90
N ALA A 403 -1.80 -21.92 4.92
CA ALA A 403 -2.40 -21.17 3.81
C ALA A 403 -1.63 -21.37 2.50
N GLN A 404 -0.30 -21.30 2.55
CA GLN A 404 0.57 -21.52 1.40
C GLN A 404 0.54 -22.98 0.89
N VAL A 405 0.39 -23.97 1.77
CA VAL A 405 0.21 -25.37 1.36
C VAL A 405 -1.13 -25.57 0.65
N ILE A 406 -2.21 -24.96 1.15
CA ILE A 406 -3.52 -25.00 0.48
C ILE A 406 -3.46 -24.31 -0.89
N THR A 407 -2.74 -23.20 -1.02
CA THR A 407 -2.46 -22.58 -2.33
C THR A 407 -1.81 -23.54 -3.31
N THR A 408 -0.86 -24.35 -2.85
CA THR A 408 -0.13 -25.30 -3.70
C THR A 408 -1.01 -26.48 -4.14
N VAL A 409 -2.01 -26.85 -3.33
CA VAL A 409 -2.89 -28.01 -3.58
C VAL A 409 -4.19 -27.63 -4.30
N LEU A 410 -4.78 -26.48 -3.95
CA LEU A 410 -6.08 -26.02 -4.45
C LEU A 410 -5.98 -24.83 -5.43
N GLY A 411 -4.80 -24.22 -5.58
CA GLY A 411 -4.57 -23.10 -6.50
C GLY A 411 -4.90 -21.71 -5.95
N ASP A 412 -5.49 -21.61 -4.75
CA ASP A 412 -5.91 -20.34 -4.16
C ASP A 412 -4.81 -19.69 -3.33
N ALA A 413 -4.18 -18.63 -3.85
CA ALA A 413 -3.17 -17.85 -3.13
C ALA A 413 -3.80 -17.02 -1.99
N PRO A 414 -3.05 -16.78 -0.88
CA PRO A 414 -3.49 -15.84 0.14
C PRO A 414 -3.73 -14.47 -0.51
N THR A 415 -4.87 -13.87 -0.25
CA THR A 415 -5.28 -12.58 -0.76
C THR A 415 -5.77 -11.74 0.42
N LEU A 416 -5.04 -10.66 0.68
CA LEU A 416 -5.41 -9.64 1.65
C LEU A 416 -6.00 -8.43 0.92
N TYR A 417 -7.24 -8.09 1.25
CA TYR A 417 -7.92 -6.88 0.85
C TYR A 417 -7.75 -5.78 1.89
N ALA A 418 -7.61 -4.55 1.41
CA ALA A 418 -7.30 -3.41 2.25
C ALA A 418 -7.96 -2.13 1.75
N THR A 419 -8.19 -1.21 2.69
CA THR A 419 -8.72 0.13 2.41
C THR A 419 -7.54 1.08 2.19
N PRO A 420 -7.41 1.77 1.03
CA PRO A 420 -6.35 2.75 0.80
C PRO A 420 -6.39 3.89 1.82
N ILE A 421 -5.23 4.33 2.32
CA ILE A 421 -5.19 5.38 3.35
C ILE A 421 -5.67 6.72 2.79
N ASN A 422 -5.28 7.06 1.56
CA ASN A 422 -5.67 8.32 0.93
C ASN A 422 -7.18 8.38 0.65
N ALA A 423 -7.83 7.23 0.39
CA ALA A 423 -9.29 7.16 0.29
C ALA A 423 -9.97 7.47 1.63
N ILE A 424 -9.44 6.95 2.75
CA ILE A 424 -9.93 7.28 4.09
C ILE A 424 -9.75 8.78 4.38
N LEU A 425 -8.60 9.35 4.05
CA LEU A 425 -8.34 10.79 4.28
C LEU A 425 -9.26 11.66 3.43
N ALA A 426 -9.51 11.31 2.16
CA ALA A 426 -10.43 12.02 1.28
C ALA A 426 -11.87 12.02 1.82
N ASP A 427 -12.33 10.89 2.36
CA ASP A 427 -13.65 10.76 2.99
C ASP A 427 -13.79 11.54 4.31
N ASN A 428 -12.67 11.97 4.90
CA ASN A 428 -12.60 12.57 6.24
C ASN A 428 -11.83 13.90 6.20
N PRO A 429 -12.41 14.99 5.69
CA PRO A 429 -11.74 16.29 5.66
C PRO A 429 -11.19 16.72 7.03
N GLY A 430 -9.91 17.05 7.07
CA GLY A 430 -9.19 17.41 8.31
C GLY A 430 -8.56 16.24 9.06
N LEU A 431 -8.90 14.99 8.73
CA LEU A 431 -8.15 13.82 9.18
C LEU A 431 -6.79 13.78 8.48
N SER A 432 -5.76 13.40 9.22
CA SER A 432 -4.39 13.28 8.72
C SER A 432 -3.67 12.12 9.38
N VAL A 433 -2.83 11.42 8.62
CA VAL A 433 -1.82 10.51 9.17
C VAL A 433 -0.66 11.34 9.68
N ARG A 434 -0.13 11.01 10.85
CA ARG A 434 1.09 11.65 11.35
C ARG A 434 2.26 11.13 10.54
N THR A 435 2.95 12.02 9.85
CA THR A 435 4.17 11.77 9.09
C THR A 435 5.33 12.58 9.68
N PHE A 436 6.55 12.36 9.16
CA PHE A 436 7.71 13.20 9.50
C PHE A 436 7.56 14.63 8.97
#